data_AF-A0A1E4PVY7-F1
#
_entry.id   AF-A0A1E4PVY7-F1
#
_cell.length_a   1.000
_cell.length_b   1.000
_cell.length_c   1.000
_cell.angle_alpha   90.00
_cell.angle_beta   90.00
_cell.angle_gamma   90.00
#
_symmetry.space_group_name_H-M   'P 1'
#
loop_
_entity.id
_entity.type
_entity.pdbx_description
1 polymer ?
#
loop_
_entity_poly.entity_id
_entity_poly.type
_entity_poly.pdbx_seq_one_letter_code
_entity_poly.pdbx_strand_id
1 'polypeptide(L)'
;MGDLYVPRTDAEVLKAIDTDVLRNLVDQCIREERPWAVRTLRLDGCGPYVSSRLRAFEDAIAAHQKTKSAKKRSTTEYDLRSAGSDLTHAVHQMKHRVATEEQESQLFYVDDNVMVPFRFSEQLTVRISYQWRASASDPWSYGSIVFSHTDQPRAQYLLPAPARKPSAAQKERNRQDHLYGQWEYLKGLGLQSVRDHFRRGGSGAAIPQTLQAKTDPHSQRLNNFSAQF
;
A
#
# COMPACT_ATOMS: atom_id res chain seq x y z
N MET A 1 -1.72 -10.21 -5.63
CA MET A 1 -1.93 -9.87 -4.21
C MET A 1 -2.90 -8.70 -4.20
N GLY A 2 -3.83 -8.69 -3.27
CA GLY A 2 -4.74 -7.56 -3.11
C GLY A 2 -3.95 -6.32 -2.65
N ASP A 3 -4.12 -5.21 -3.35
CA ASP A 3 -3.41 -3.96 -3.04
C ASP A 3 -4.16 -3.11 -2.00
N LEU A 4 -5.43 -3.43 -1.75
CA LEU A 4 -6.31 -2.60 -0.95
C LEU A 4 -6.48 -3.10 0.49
N TYR A 5 -6.52 -4.42 0.67
CA TYR A 5 -6.75 -5.06 1.96
C TYR A 5 -5.49 -5.70 2.55
N VAL A 6 -5.45 -5.77 3.88
CA VAL A 6 -4.43 -6.57 4.57
C VAL A 6 -4.70 -8.05 4.30
N PRO A 7 -3.69 -8.86 3.89
CA PRO A 7 -3.87 -10.30 3.72
C PRO A 7 -4.43 -10.95 4.99
N ARG A 8 -5.35 -11.92 4.83
CA ARG A 8 -6.01 -12.58 5.97
C ARG A 8 -5.03 -13.19 6.96
N THR A 9 -3.95 -13.80 6.46
CA THR A 9 -2.87 -14.37 7.28
C THR A 9 -2.23 -13.31 8.16
N ASP A 10 -1.93 -12.15 7.59
CA ASP A 10 -1.26 -11.05 8.29
C ASP A 10 -2.22 -10.41 9.31
N ALA A 11 -3.50 -10.30 8.94
CA ALA A 11 -4.55 -9.79 9.82
C ALA A 11 -4.76 -10.66 11.07
N GLU A 12 -4.75 -11.99 10.93
CA GLU A 12 -4.88 -12.92 12.05
C GLU A 12 -3.70 -12.80 13.03
N VAL A 13 -2.46 -12.74 12.52
CA VAL A 13 -1.28 -12.54 13.37
C VAL A 13 -1.33 -11.18 14.06
N LEU A 14 -1.68 -10.11 13.33
CA LEU A 14 -1.85 -8.77 13.88
C LEU A 14 -2.88 -8.72 15.02
N LYS A 15 -4.00 -9.42 14.87
CA LYS A 15 -5.04 -9.49 15.91
C LYS A 15 -4.55 -10.18 17.18
N ALA A 16 -3.77 -11.25 17.05
CA ALA A 16 -3.27 -12.03 18.18
C ALA A 16 -2.25 -11.26 19.04
N ILE A 17 -1.59 -10.23 18.51
CA ILE A 17 -0.59 -9.46 19.26
C ILE A 17 -1.25 -8.59 20.33
N ASP A 18 -0.90 -8.81 21.59
CA ASP A 18 -1.20 -7.88 22.67
C ASP A 18 -0.23 -6.67 22.59
N THR A 19 -0.80 -5.47 22.45
CA THR A 19 -0.02 -4.24 22.28
C THR A 19 0.65 -3.76 23.56
N ASP A 20 0.07 -4.06 24.73
CA ASP A 20 0.71 -3.75 26.01
C ASP A 20 1.89 -4.69 26.25
N VAL A 21 1.75 -5.98 25.89
CA VAL A 21 2.86 -6.94 25.91
C VAL A 21 3.96 -6.52 24.94
N LEU A 22 3.62 -6.08 23.72
CA LEU A 22 4.60 -5.56 22.75
C LEU A 22 5.40 -4.41 23.33
N ARG A 23 4.74 -3.40 23.91
CA ARG A 23 5.41 -2.25 24.53
C ARG A 23 6.38 -2.70 25.62
N ASN A 24 5.94 -3.60 26.49
CA ASN A 24 6.78 -4.13 27.58
C ASN A 24 8.00 -4.90 27.06
N LEU A 25 7.85 -5.68 25.99
CA LEU A 25 8.95 -6.41 25.36
C LEU A 25 9.92 -5.46 24.64
N VAL A 26 9.42 -4.39 24.02
CA VAL A 26 10.27 -3.33 23.44
C VAL A 26 11.09 -2.66 24.53
N ASP A 27 10.47 -2.25 25.64
CA ASP A 27 11.18 -1.65 26.78
C ASP A 27 12.21 -2.62 27.38
N GLN A 28 11.89 -3.92 27.44
CA GLN A 28 12.83 -4.95 27.86
C GLN A 28 14.01 -5.05 26.88
N CYS A 29 13.77 -5.07 25.57
CA CYS A 29 14.81 -5.08 24.55
C CYS A 29 15.74 -3.86 24.64
N ILE A 30 15.20 -2.68 24.95
CA ILE A 30 15.98 -1.46 25.15
C ILE A 30 16.86 -1.58 26.40
N ARG A 31 16.31 -2.06 27.53
CA ARG A 31 17.06 -2.23 28.78
C ARG A 31 18.16 -3.29 28.69
N GLU A 32 17.86 -4.41 28.04
CA GLU A 32 18.81 -5.53 27.87
C GLU A 32 19.74 -5.33 26.66
N GLU A 33 19.50 -4.29 25.86
CA GLU A 33 20.14 -4.03 24.58
C GLU A 33 20.08 -5.25 23.65
N ARG A 34 19.02 -6.06 23.69
CA ARG A 34 18.94 -7.38 23.02
C ARG A 34 17.59 -7.58 22.34
N PRO A 35 17.51 -8.06 21.08
CA PRO A 35 16.24 -8.12 20.34
C PRO A 35 15.37 -9.37 20.62
N TRP A 36 15.84 -10.33 21.43
CA TRP A 36 15.19 -11.65 21.51
C TRP A 36 13.77 -11.62 22.07
N ALA A 37 13.48 -10.71 23.00
CA ALA A 37 12.16 -10.63 23.62
C ALA A 37 11.07 -10.34 22.57
N VAL A 38 11.31 -9.41 21.64
CA VAL A 38 10.36 -9.04 20.57
C VAL A 38 10.24 -10.12 19.49
N ARG A 39 11.28 -10.94 19.26
CA ARG A 39 11.23 -12.05 18.27
C ARG A 39 10.21 -13.12 18.61
N THR A 40 9.81 -13.23 19.88
CA THR A 40 8.76 -14.17 20.31
C THR A 40 7.39 -13.87 19.70
N LEU A 41 7.13 -12.60 19.35
CA LEU A 41 5.85 -12.15 18.79
C LEU A 41 5.71 -12.40 17.28
N ARG A 42 6.75 -12.92 16.60
CA ARG A 42 6.75 -13.22 15.16
C ARG A 42 6.21 -12.07 14.28
N LEU A 43 6.65 -10.84 14.60
CA LEU A 43 6.21 -9.62 13.90
C LEU A 43 6.63 -9.61 12.41
N ASP A 44 7.54 -10.50 12.01
CA ASP A 44 7.91 -10.75 10.62
C ASP A 44 6.74 -11.22 9.74
N GLY A 45 5.72 -11.85 10.35
CA GLY A 45 4.49 -12.30 9.69
C GLY A 45 3.37 -11.26 9.64
N CYS A 46 3.59 -10.02 10.12
CA CYS A 46 2.57 -8.96 10.18
C CYS A 46 2.58 -8.05 8.93
N GLY A 47 3.09 -8.57 7.81
CA GLY A 47 3.24 -7.83 6.56
C GLY A 47 4.49 -6.95 6.48
N PRO A 48 4.86 -6.49 5.27
CA PRO A 48 6.14 -5.86 4.98
C PRO A 48 6.38 -4.56 5.76
N TYR A 49 5.32 -3.81 6.07
CA TYR A 49 5.44 -2.57 6.82
C TYR A 49 5.95 -2.81 8.25
N VAL A 50 5.32 -3.71 9.01
CA VAL A 50 5.75 -4.06 10.37
C VAL A 50 7.12 -4.73 10.34
N SER A 51 7.36 -5.65 9.40
CA SER A 51 8.65 -6.34 9.26
C SER A 51 9.80 -5.36 8.97
N SER A 52 9.55 -4.29 8.20
CA SER A 52 10.55 -3.24 7.97
C SER A 52 10.89 -2.46 9.25
N ARG A 53 9.89 -2.19 10.10
CA ARG A 53 10.08 -1.48 11.37
C ARG A 53 10.75 -2.36 12.42
N LEU A 54 10.47 -3.67 12.42
CA LEU A 54 11.19 -4.63 13.24
C LEU A 54 12.68 -4.62 12.90
N ARG A 55 13.03 -4.70 11.60
CA ARG A 55 14.44 -4.67 11.16
C ARG A 55 15.12 -3.36 11.56
N ALA A 56 14.47 -2.22 11.36
CA ALA A 56 15.02 -0.93 11.77
C ALA A 56 15.28 -0.86 13.29
N PHE A 57 14.41 -1.44 14.12
CA PHE A 57 14.61 -1.54 15.56
C PHE A 57 15.78 -2.47 15.93
N GLU A 58 15.89 -3.63 15.28
CA GLU A 58 17.03 -4.54 15.47
C GLU A 58 18.37 -3.90 15.08
N ASP A 59 18.39 -3.14 13.99
CA ASP A 59 19.56 -2.38 13.54
C ASP A 59 19.94 -1.28 14.55
N ALA A 60 18.95 -0.59 15.11
CA ALA A 60 19.17 0.43 16.15
C ALA A 60 19.75 -0.17 17.43
N ILE A 61 19.29 -1.36 17.86
CA ILE A 61 19.88 -2.10 18.98
C ILE A 61 21.35 -2.42 18.68
N ALA A 62 21.64 -2.98 17.51
CA ALA A 62 23.01 -3.34 17.12
C ALA A 62 23.94 -2.11 17.03
N ALA A 63 23.43 -0.96 16.58
CA ALA A 63 24.18 0.29 16.54
C ALA A 63 24.46 0.83 17.96
N HIS A 64 23.49 0.75 18.86
CA HIS A 64 23.66 1.16 20.26
C HIS A 64 24.73 0.31 20.97
N GLN A 65 24.66 -1.02 20.84
CA GLN A 65 25.63 -1.96 21.43
C GLN A 65 27.09 -1.69 20.98
N LYS A 66 27.29 -1.39 19.69
CA LYS A 66 28.63 -1.12 19.13
C LYS A 66 29.22 0.22 19.60
N THR A 67 28.39 1.13 20.11
CA THR A 67 28.78 2.50 20.41
C THR A 67 29.37 2.62 21.81
N LYS A 68 30.67 2.94 21.88
CA LYS A 68 31.42 3.10 23.14
C LYS A 68 31.59 4.55 23.60
N SER A 69 31.48 5.52 22.69
CA SER A 69 31.65 6.94 23.01
C SER A 69 30.39 7.50 23.69
N ALA A 70 30.54 8.16 24.84
CA ALA A 70 29.41 8.71 25.61
C ALA A 70 28.51 9.64 24.79
N LYS A 71 29.10 10.56 24.01
CA LYS A 71 28.34 11.49 23.15
C LYS A 71 27.53 10.74 22.08
N LYS A 72 28.14 9.74 21.43
CA LYS A 72 27.44 8.93 20.43
C LYS A 72 26.41 7.98 21.05
N ARG A 73 26.64 7.52 22.29
CA ARG A 73 25.75 6.60 23.00
C ARG A 73 24.41 7.26 23.34
N SER A 74 24.42 8.54 23.71
CA SER A 74 23.17 9.31 23.91
C SER A 74 22.37 9.45 22.62
N THR A 75 23.02 9.69 21.48
CA THR A 75 22.34 9.75 20.16
C THR A 75 21.75 8.39 19.80
N THR A 76 22.53 7.31 19.89
CA THR A 76 22.02 5.97 19.53
C THR A 76 20.97 5.46 20.51
N GLU A 77 20.97 5.91 21.77
CA GLU A 77 19.88 5.62 22.73
C GLU A 77 18.57 6.30 22.31
N TYR A 78 18.64 7.57 21.88
CA TYR A 78 17.50 8.28 21.33
C TYR A 78 16.94 7.57 20.08
N ASP A 79 17.82 7.22 19.13
CA ASP A 79 17.44 6.51 17.90
C ASP A 79 16.81 5.16 18.21
N LEU A 80 17.35 4.43 19.19
CA LEU A 80 16.81 3.15 19.66
C LEU A 80 15.40 3.30 20.25
N ARG A 81 15.18 4.28 21.12
CA ARG A 81 13.85 4.56 21.68
C ARG A 81 12.86 4.98 20.59
N SER A 82 13.30 5.80 19.65
CA SER A 82 12.50 6.22 18.50
C SER A 82 12.09 5.01 17.66
N ALA A 83 13.03 4.12 17.33
CA ALA A 83 12.75 2.92 16.55
C ALA A 83 11.80 1.94 17.27
N GLY A 84 11.90 1.83 18.60
CA GLY A 84 10.97 1.04 19.41
C GLY A 84 9.55 1.62 19.43
N SER A 85 9.43 2.94 19.54
CA SER A 85 8.16 3.66 19.42
C SER A 85 7.56 3.49 18.02
N ASP A 86 8.37 3.63 16.97
CA ASP A 86 7.94 3.44 15.58
C ASP A 86 7.42 2.03 15.33
N LEU A 87 8.08 1.00 15.87
CA LEU A 87 7.61 -0.38 15.78
C LEU A 87 6.25 -0.57 16.47
N THR A 88 6.12 -0.06 17.71
CA THR A 88 4.87 -0.13 18.47
C THR A 88 3.74 0.58 17.73
N HIS A 89 4.02 1.78 17.22
CA HIS A 89 3.08 2.56 16.44
C HIS A 89 2.65 1.84 15.15
N ALA A 90 3.60 1.24 14.43
CA ALA A 90 3.30 0.49 13.20
C ALA A 90 2.35 -0.68 13.46
N VAL A 91 2.53 -1.42 14.55
CA VAL A 91 1.61 -2.51 14.94
C VAL A 91 0.23 -1.96 15.29
N HIS A 92 0.16 -0.88 16.09
CA HIS A 92 -1.12 -0.23 16.41
C HIS A 92 -1.86 0.25 15.16
N GLN A 93 -1.15 0.90 14.24
CA GLN A 93 -1.71 1.41 12.99
C GLN A 93 -2.27 0.27 12.13
N MET A 94 -1.54 -0.84 12.01
CA MET A 94 -1.99 -1.99 11.24
C MET A 94 -3.16 -2.72 11.91
N LYS A 95 -3.18 -2.86 13.23
CA LYS A 95 -4.34 -3.40 13.96
C LYS A 95 -5.58 -2.53 13.77
N HIS A 96 -5.43 -1.21 13.87
CA HIS A 96 -6.53 -0.27 13.63
C HIS A 96 -7.03 -0.38 12.19
N ARG A 97 -6.12 -0.47 11.20
CA ARG A 97 -6.48 -0.69 9.80
C ARG A 97 -7.29 -1.96 9.60
N VAL A 98 -6.87 -3.09 10.20
CA VAL A 98 -7.60 -4.37 10.13
C VAL A 98 -9.00 -4.25 10.73
N ALA A 99 -9.13 -3.61 11.90
CA ALA A 99 -10.44 -3.41 12.55
C ALA A 99 -11.37 -2.54 11.68
N THR A 100 -10.85 -1.48 11.07
CA THR A 100 -11.60 -0.62 10.16
C THR A 100 -12.00 -1.38 8.88
N GLU A 101 -11.09 -2.17 8.31
CA GLU A 101 -11.38 -3.02 7.14
C GLU A 101 -12.47 -4.04 7.45
N GLU A 102 -12.52 -4.59 8.65
CA GLU A 102 -13.57 -5.50 9.09
C GLU A 102 -14.93 -4.83 9.21
N GLN A 103 -14.98 -3.64 9.79
CA GLN A 103 -16.21 -2.84 9.86
C GLN A 103 -16.69 -2.47 8.45
N GLU A 104 -15.79 -2.02 7.58
CA GLU A 104 -16.08 -1.72 6.18
C GLU A 104 -16.61 -2.94 5.42
N SER A 105 -15.99 -4.11 5.63
CA SER A 105 -16.37 -5.36 4.96
C SER A 105 -17.78 -5.84 5.29
N GLN A 106 -18.39 -5.32 6.36
CA GLN A 106 -19.78 -5.58 6.69
C GLN A 106 -20.76 -4.81 5.81
N LEU A 107 -20.34 -3.73 5.16
CA LEU A 107 -21.22 -2.86 4.36
C LEU A 107 -20.85 -2.86 2.88
N PHE A 108 -19.56 -2.90 2.56
CA PHE A 108 -19.08 -2.89 1.19
C PHE A 108 -17.77 -3.68 1.03
N TYR A 109 -17.52 -4.16 -0.18
CA TYR A 109 -16.28 -4.82 -0.56
C TYR A 109 -15.93 -4.46 -1.99
N VAL A 110 -14.69 -4.07 -2.23
CA VAL A 110 -14.16 -3.69 -3.54
C VAL A 110 -13.21 -4.78 -3.98
N ASP A 111 -13.46 -5.41 -5.13
CA ASP A 111 -12.56 -6.45 -5.61
C ASP A 111 -11.25 -5.83 -6.10
N ASP A 112 -10.16 -6.13 -5.37
CA ASP A 112 -8.81 -5.68 -5.69
C ASP A 112 -8.05 -6.65 -6.61
N ASN A 113 -8.67 -7.80 -6.95
CA ASN A 113 -8.11 -8.75 -7.92
C ASN A 113 -8.45 -8.37 -9.35
N VAL A 114 -7.97 -7.21 -9.77
CA VAL A 114 -8.09 -6.77 -11.16
C VAL A 114 -7.15 -7.61 -12.04
N MET A 115 -7.73 -8.34 -12.99
CA MET A 115 -6.97 -9.16 -13.93
C MET A 115 -6.08 -8.28 -14.82
N VAL A 116 -4.77 -8.56 -14.78
CA VAL A 116 -3.78 -7.88 -15.62
C VAL A 116 -3.94 -8.32 -17.08
N PRO A 117 -4.10 -7.40 -18.04
CA PRO A 117 -4.10 -7.72 -19.46
C PRO A 117 -2.78 -8.35 -19.92
N PHE A 118 -2.84 -9.30 -20.85
CA PHE A 118 -1.63 -9.95 -21.40
C PHE A 118 -0.74 -9.02 -22.22
N ARG A 119 -1.33 -7.98 -22.82
CA ARG A 119 -0.63 -6.93 -23.56
C ARG A 119 -1.33 -5.61 -23.35
N PHE A 120 -0.55 -4.54 -23.24
CA PHE A 120 -1.07 -3.19 -23.11
C PHE A 120 -1.08 -2.48 -24.46
N SER A 121 -2.19 -1.81 -24.74
CA SER A 121 -2.30 -0.81 -25.78
C SER A 121 -2.20 0.59 -25.16
N GLU A 122 -2.14 1.62 -25.99
CA GLU A 122 -2.20 3.02 -25.52
C GLU A 122 -3.53 3.34 -24.83
N GLN A 123 -4.58 2.55 -25.08
CA GLN A 123 -5.85 2.64 -24.39
C GLN A 123 -5.86 1.67 -23.20
N LEU A 124 -5.52 2.20 -22.04
CA LEU A 124 -5.54 1.48 -20.79
C LEU A 124 -6.96 1.44 -20.25
N THR A 125 -7.41 0.23 -19.93
CA THR A 125 -8.74 0.00 -19.33
C THR A 125 -8.57 -0.82 -18.05
N VAL A 126 -9.24 -0.38 -16.99
CA VAL A 126 -9.28 -1.07 -15.70
C VAL A 126 -10.73 -1.25 -15.30
N ARG A 127 -11.17 -2.49 -15.14
CA ARG A 127 -12.49 -2.82 -14.60
C ARG A 127 -12.36 -3.19 -13.13
N ILE A 128 -13.10 -2.49 -12.27
CA ILE A 128 -13.17 -2.76 -10.84
C ILE A 128 -14.59 -3.18 -10.51
N SER A 129 -14.72 -4.34 -9.89
CA SER A 129 -15.99 -4.87 -9.40
C SER A 129 -16.13 -4.52 -7.92
N TYR A 130 -17.34 -4.28 -7.46
CA TYR A 130 -17.61 -4.00 -6.06
C TYR A 130 -19.00 -4.51 -5.67
N GLN A 131 -19.17 -4.73 -4.37
CA GLN A 131 -20.43 -5.12 -3.77
C GLN A 131 -20.73 -4.25 -2.56
N TRP A 132 -21.99 -3.93 -2.33
CA TRP A 132 -22.43 -3.09 -1.21
C TRP A 132 -23.81 -3.48 -0.71
N ARG A 133 -24.14 -3.09 0.52
CA ARG A 133 -25.46 -3.23 1.13
C ARG A 133 -25.68 -2.10 2.14
N ALA A 134 -26.94 -1.77 2.42
CA ALA A 134 -27.26 -0.67 3.33
C ALA A 134 -27.09 -1.08 4.81
N SER A 135 -27.45 -2.31 5.14
CA SER A 135 -27.26 -2.90 6.47
C SER A 135 -26.66 -4.31 6.40
N ALA A 136 -26.11 -4.79 7.52
CA ALA A 136 -25.53 -6.13 7.63
C ALA A 136 -26.56 -7.26 7.39
N SER A 137 -27.86 -6.96 7.51
CA SER A 137 -28.96 -7.89 7.27
C SER A 137 -29.51 -7.84 5.84
N ASP A 138 -29.13 -6.83 5.06
CA ASP A 138 -29.64 -6.65 3.70
C ASP A 138 -28.88 -7.52 2.68
N PRO A 139 -29.53 -7.88 1.56
CA PRO A 139 -28.85 -8.59 0.48
C PRO A 139 -27.77 -7.72 -0.16
N TRP A 140 -26.69 -8.37 -0.62
CA TRP A 140 -25.62 -7.72 -1.36
C TRP A 140 -26.09 -7.27 -2.75
N SER A 141 -25.80 -6.02 -3.08
CA SER A 141 -25.88 -5.46 -4.43
C SER A 141 -24.50 -5.50 -5.08
N TYR A 142 -24.48 -5.65 -6.41
CA TYR A 142 -23.25 -5.80 -7.18
C TYR A 142 -23.16 -4.73 -8.27
N GLY A 143 -21.94 -4.26 -8.52
CA GLY A 143 -21.66 -3.25 -9.52
C GLY A 143 -20.25 -3.38 -10.05
N SER A 144 -19.99 -2.71 -11.17
CA SER A 144 -18.64 -2.58 -11.69
C SER A 144 -18.48 -1.24 -12.39
N ILE A 145 -17.29 -0.67 -12.26
CA ILE A 145 -16.86 0.55 -12.94
C ILE A 145 -15.69 0.23 -13.87
N VAL A 146 -15.69 0.85 -15.03
CA VAL A 146 -14.61 0.76 -16.01
C VAL A 146 -13.91 2.12 -16.10
N PHE A 147 -12.65 2.17 -15.69
CA PHE A 147 -11.77 3.32 -15.88
C PHE A 147 -11.04 3.19 -17.22
N SER A 148 -11.12 4.22 -18.06
CA SER A 148 -10.40 4.31 -19.34
C SER A 148 -9.43 5.48 -19.35
N HIS A 149 -8.20 5.24 -19.81
CA HIS A 149 -7.17 6.25 -19.97
C HIS A 149 -6.41 6.01 -21.28
N THR A 150 -6.17 7.08 -22.04
CA THR A 150 -5.32 7.01 -23.23
C THR A 150 -3.96 7.60 -22.87
N ASP A 151 -2.93 6.77 -22.85
CA ASP A 151 -1.55 7.22 -22.67
C ASP A 151 -1.07 7.90 -23.95
N GLN A 152 -0.57 9.13 -23.83
CA GLN A 152 0.04 9.87 -24.92
C GLN A 152 1.55 9.96 -24.64
N PRO A 153 2.38 9.11 -25.27
CA PRO A 153 3.81 9.10 -25.01
C PRO A 153 4.43 10.41 -25.51
N ARG A 154 4.72 11.32 -24.59
CA ARG A 154 5.42 12.56 -24.93
C ARG A 154 6.85 12.23 -25.31
N ALA A 155 7.27 12.68 -26.50
CA ALA A 155 8.64 12.55 -26.93
C ALA A 155 9.57 13.30 -25.96
N GLN A 156 10.42 12.56 -25.28
CA GLN A 156 11.37 13.09 -24.29
C GLN A 156 12.59 13.67 -25.03
N TYR A 157 12.40 14.80 -25.72
CA TYR A 157 13.45 15.48 -26.48
C TYR A 157 14.60 16.02 -25.61
N LEU A 158 14.38 16.15 -24.30
CA LEU A 158 15.36 16.65 -23.33
C LEU A 158 16.30 15.56 -22.78
N LEU A 159 16.03 14.28 -23.07
CA LEU A 159 16.93 13.21 -22.65
C LEU A 159 18.08 13.05 -23.65
N PRO A 160 19.33 12.92 -23.17
CA PRO A 160 20.45 12.63 -24.04
C PRO A 160 20.18 11.32 -24.78
N ALA A 161 20.38 11.35 -26.11
CA ALA A 161 20.20 10.18 -26.94
C ALA A 161 21.09 9.04 -26.43
N PRO A 162 20.58 7.80 -26.33
CA PRO A 162 21.36 6.68 -25.84
C PRO A 162 22.58 6.44 -26.74
N ALA A 163 23.74 6.22 -26.13
CA ALA A 163 25.01 6.00 -26.84
C ALA A 163 24.97 4.83 -27.83
N ARG A 164 24.04 3.88 -27.64
CA ARG A 164 23.75 2.76 -28.54
C ARG A 164 22.26 2.74 -28.86
N LYS A 165 21.90 2.60 -30.14
CA LYS A 165 20.50 2.43 -30.56
C LYS A 165 19.92 1.18 -29.89
N PRO A 166 18.84 1.28 -29.09
CA PRO A 166 18.20 0.11 -28.52
C PRO A 166 17.57 -0.74 -29.63
N SER A 167 17.62 -2.06 -29.46
CA SER A 167 16.99 -3.01 -30.38
C SER A 167 15.47 -2.83 -30.40
N ALA A 168 14.81 -3.29 -31.46
CA ALA A 168 13.34 -3.26 -31.55
C ALA A 168 12.69 -3.99 -30.35
N ALA A 169 13.27 -5.13 -29.94
CA ALA A 169 12.82 -5.88 -28.78
C ALA A 169 12.94 -5.08 -27.47
N GLN A 170 14.04 -4.36 -27.26
CA GLN A 170 14.22 -3.54 -26.06
C GLN A 170 13.25 -2.34 -26.04
N LYS A 171 12.99 -1.73 -27.20
CA LYS A 171 12.02 -0.63 -27.30
C LYS A 171 10.61 -1.10 -26.96
N GLU A 172 10.20 -2.26 -27.48
CA GLU A 172 8.88 -2.81 -27.18
C GLU A 172 8.76 -3.21 -25.70
N ARG A 173 9.81 -3.82 -25.12
CA ARG A 173 9.82 -4.13 -23.69
C ARG A 173 9.66 -2.87 -22.83
N ASN A 174 10.45 -1.84 -23.09
CA ASN A 174 10.34 -0.57 -22.35
C ASN A 174 8.96 0.07 -22.50
N ARG A 175 8.33 -0.06 -23.68
CA ARG A 175 6.97 0.43 -23.92
C ARG A 175 5.95 -0.35 -23.09
N GLN A 176 6.02 -1.69 -23.09
CA GLN A 176 5.13 -2.52 -22.28
C GLN A 176 5.33 -2.28 -20.78
N ASP A 177 6.58 -2.15 -20.31
CA ASP A 177 6.88 -1.84 -18.90
C ASP A 177 6.32 -0.46 -18.49
N HIS A 178 6.39 0.54 -19.38
CA HIS A 178 5.80 1.86 -19.15
C HIS A 178 4.27 1.81 -19.06
N LEU A 179 3.61 1.17 -20.04
CA LEU A 179 2.16 1.02 -20.07
C LEU A 179 1.65 0.21 -18.88
N TYR A 180 2.37 -0.83 -18.48
CA TYR A 180 2.08 -1.60 -17.26
C TYR A 180 2.11 -0.70 -16.01
N GLY A 181 3.14 0.15 -15.86
CA GLY A 181 3.23 1.09 -14.75
C GLY A 181 2.09 2.10 -14.71
N GLN A 182 1.68 2.64 -15.87
CA GLN A 182 0.52 3.53 -15.96
C GLN A 182 -0.79 2.80 -15.63
N TRP A 183 -0.93 1.55 -16.09
CA TRP A 183 -2.11 0.73 -15.80
C TRP A 183 -2.21 0.38 -14.32
N GLU A 184 -1.11 -0.01 -13.68
CA GLU A 184 -1.02 -0.26 -12.23
C GLU A 184 -1.39 1.00 -11.43
N TYR A 185 -0.89 2.17 -11.86
CA TYR A 185 -1.23 3.43 -11.22
C TYR A 185 -2.73 3.77 -11.38
N LEU A 186 -3.30 3.60 -12.58
CA LEU A 186 -4.74 3.78 -12.83
C LEU A 186 -5.59 2.84 -11.98
N LYS A 187 -5.17 1.58 -11.85
CA LYS A 187 -5.81 0.56 -11.01
C LYS A 187 -5.82 0.99 -9.54
N GLY A 188 -4.68 1.41 -9.01
CA GLY A 188 -4.58 1.91 -7.64
C GLY A 188 -5.50 3.11 -7.38
N LEU A 189 -5.54 4.08 -8.30
CA LEU A 189 -6.42 5.25 -8.21
C LEU A 189 -7.90 4.87 -8.25
N GLY A 190 -8.29 3.97 -9.15
CA GLY A 190 -9.67 3.51 -9.28
C GLY A 190 -10.13 2.78 -8.02
N LEU A 191 -9.31 1.87 -7.49
CA LEU A 191 -9.61 1.11 -6.27
C LEU A 191 -9.80 2.05 -5.08
N GLN A 192 -8.91 3.02 -4.92
CA GLN A 192 -8.99 4.00 -3.85
C GLN A 192 -10.22 4.91 -3.98
N SER A 193 -10.53 5.38 -5.19
CA SER A 193 -11.70 6.25 -5.41
C SER A 193 -13.02 5.54 -5.07
N VAL A 194 -13.17 4.28 -5.48
CA VAL A 194 -14.37 3.48 -5.16
C VAL A 194 -14.46 3.26 -3.65
N ARG A 195 -13.36 2.90 -2.98
CA ARG A 195 -13.33 2.73 -1.53
C ARG A 195 -13.69 4.01 -0.79
N ASP A 196 -13.11 5.13 -1.17
CA ASP A 196 -13.34 6.43 -0.52
C ASP A 196 -14.78 6.91 -0.72
N HIS A 197 -15.40 6.61 -1.86
CA HIS A 197 -16.82 6.88 -2.09
C HIS A 197 -17.72 6.13 -1.09
N PHE A 198 -17.47 4.84 -0.88
CA PHE A 198 -18.22 4.05 0.11
C PHE A 198 -17.95 4.51 1.55
N ARG A 199 -16.70 4.88 1.88
CA ARG A 199 -16.35 5.44 3.19
C ARG A 199 -17.08 6.74 3.52
N ARG A 200 -17.39 7.55 2.52
CA ARG A 200 -18.20 8.78 2.68
C ARG A 200 -19.70 8.51 2.80
N GLY A 201 -20.13 7.25 2.77
CA GLY A 201 -21.55 6.87 2.80
C GLY A 201 -22.25 6.94 1.44
N GLY A 202 -21.49 7.02 0.34
CA GLY A 202 -22.05 7.02 -1.00
C GLY A 202 -22.61 5.64 -1.37
N SER A 203 -23.77 5.63 -2.06
CA SER A 203 -24.38 4.39 -2.55
C SER A 203 -23.68 3.88 -3.80
N GLY A 204 -23.44 2.57 -3.90
CA GLY A 204 -22.82 1.97 -5.09
C GLY A 204 -23.60 2.21 -6.38
N ALA A 205 -24.91 2.50 -6.28
CA ALA A 205 -25.75 2.85 -7.44
C ALA A 205 -25.44 4.22 -8.05
N ALA A 206 -24.79 5.13 -7.30
CA ALA A 206 -24.37 6.44 -7.79
C ALA A 206 -23.04 6.40 -8.56
N ILE A 207 -22.32 5.27 -8.52
CA ILE A 207 -21.04 5.12 -9.20
C ILE A 207 -21.30 4.95 -10.72
N PRO A 208 -20.65 5.74 -11.59
CA PRO A 208 -20.82 5.60 -13.03
C PRO A 208 -20.29 4.25 -13.54
N GLN A 209 -20.89 3.73 -14.60
CA GLN A 209 -20.43 2.47 -15.22
C GLN A 209 -19.07 2.64 -15.93
N THR A 210 -18.83 3.82 -16.52
CA THR A 210 -17.61 4.12 -17.26
C THR A 210 -17.11 5.50 -16.86
N LEU A 211 -15.81 5.62 -16.56
CA LEU A 211 -15.15 6.88 -16.26
C LEU A 211 -13.88 7.04 -17.08
N GLN A 212 -13.81 8.11 -17.87
CA GLN A 212 -12.58 8.53 -18.53
C GLN A 212 -11.70 9.25 -17.50
N ALA A 213 -10.52 8.70 -17.21
CA ALA A 213 -9.61 9.28 -16.24
C ALA A 213 -9.12 10.66 -16.72
N LYS A 214 -9.29 11.68 -15.87
CA LYS A 214 -8.89 13.06 -16.19
C LYS A 214 -7.38 13.21 -16.06
N THR A 215 -6.69 13.54 -17.14
CA THR A 215 -5.26 13.86 -17.07
C THR A 215 -5.06 15.29 -16.57
N ASP A 216 -3.94 15.52 -15.90
CA ASP A 216 -3.52 16.88 -15.53
C ASP A 216 -3.24 17.70 -16.80
N PRO A 217 -3.83 18.89 -17.00
CA PRO A 217 -3.57 19.74 -18.16
C PRO A 217 -2.10 20.08 -18.36
N HIS A 218 -1.30 20.17 -17.29
CA HIS A 218 0.10 20.58 -17.36
C HIS A 218 1.05 19.42 -17.63
N SER A 219 0.86 18.29 -16.92
CA SER A 219 1.72 17.11 -17.06
C SER A 219 1.20 16.07 -18.06
N GLN A 220 -0.07 16.16 -18.47
CA GLN A 220 -0.80 15.16 -19.27
C GLN A 220 -0.74 13.74 -18.70
N ARG A 221 -0.39 13.62 -17.42
CA ARG A 221 -0.29 12.35 -16.69
C ARG A 221 -1.50 12.16 -15.80
N LEU A 222 -1.69 10.92 -15.39
CA LEU A 222 -2.57 10.59 -14.28
C LEU A 222 -2.05 11.25 -13.00
N ASN A 223 -2.97 11.73 -12.18
CA ASN A 223 -2.73 12.28 -10.86
C ASN A 223 -3.75 11.70 -9.86
N ASN A 224 -3.63 12.08 -8.59
CA ASN A 224 -4.48 11.56 -7.51
C ASN A 224 -5.99 11.92 -7.66
N PHE A 225 -6.34 12.84 -8.56
CA PHE A 225 -7.71 13.28 -8.83
C PHE A 225 -8.27 12.67 -10.13
N SER A 226 -7.45 11.94 -10.90
CA SER A 226 -7.82 11.43 -12.23
C SER A 226 -8.97 10.45 -12.20
N ALA A 227 -9.16 9.72 -11.10
CA ALA A 227 -10.20 8.69 -10.95
C ALA A 227 -11.42 9.15 -10.12
N GLN A 228 -11.47 10.42 -9.70
CA GLN A 228 -12.58 10.92 -8.87
C GLN A 228 -13.85 11.17 -9.71
N PHE A 229 -14.98 10.75 -9.14
CA PHE A 229 -16.35 10.96 -9.64
C PHE A 229 -17.21 11.64 -8.57
#